data_AF-K2C6U6-F1
#
_entry.id   AF-K2C6U6-F1
#
_cell.length_a   1.000
_cell.length_b   1.000
_cell.length_c   1.000
_cell.angle_alpha   90.00
_cell.angle_beta   90.00
_cell.angle_gamma   90.00
#
_symmetry.space_group_name_H-M   'P 1'
#
loop_
_entity.id
_entity.type
_entity.pdbx_description
1 polymer ?
#
loop_
_entity_poly.entity_id
_entity_poly.type
_entity_poly.pdbx_seq_one_letter_code
_entity_poly.pdbx_strand_id
1 'polypeptide(L)'
;MICNSKWRILCLSIVFLLIFSVASAFAGRNVCDKCKWIGTPDARICESCQSPLNLCLDCMHENEVKADYCVKCGMPMAEMRVLGSIDPDLRRELRLGESVRARAELDIQRLKYLMQINPENAEEYSFDLAMRHREIHFYSRESQLWLAFLERYPNSEKVSLVKSYASDSLLKWAYLMYGQEMFTVAIELLNESLRLNPGNSEARLWLGNTYKALGQAGEAAKAFRQASLR
;
A
#
# COMPACT_ATOMS: atom_id res chain seq x y z
N MET A 1 13.81 61.96 -10.00
CA MET A 1 13.07 60.84 -10.64
C MET A 1 13.85 59.54 -10.44
N ILE A 2 13.72 58.89 -9.27
CA ILE A 2 14.34 57.59 -9.00
C ILE A 2 13.20 56.63 -8.71
N CYS A 3 12.58 56.11 -9.78
CA CYS A 3 11.49 55.15 -9.68
C CYS A 3 12.09 53.74 -9.63
N ASN A 4 12.05 53.14 -8.44
CA ASN A 4 11.71 51.73 -8.22
C ASN A 4 12.42 50.63 -9.04
N SER A 5 13.75 50.70 -9.18
CA SER A 5 14.55 49.59 -9.73
C SER A 5 14.50 48.32 -8.86
N LYS A 6 14.56 48.45 -7.52
CA LYS A 6 14.54 47.31 -6.60
C LYS A 6 13.19 46.58 -6.54
N TRP A 7 12.08 47.32 -6.65
CA TRP A 7 10.73 46.74 -6.71
C TRP A 7 10.45 46.04 -8.05
N ARG A 8 10.99 46.55 -9.16
CA ARG A 8 10.90 45.86 -10.46
C ARG A 8 11.64 44.52 -10.46
N ILE A 9 12.83 44.47 -9.86
CA ILE A 9 13.61 43.23 -9.76
C ILE A 9 12.92 42.22 -8.84
N LEU A 10 12.37 42.67 -7.70
CA LEU A 10 11.63 41.82 -6.76
C LEU A 10 10.31 41.28 -7.35
N CYS A 11 9.57 42.13 -8.08
CA CYS A 11 8.37 41.67 -8.79
C CYS A 11 8.71 40.71 -9.94
N LEU A 12 9.79 40.93 -10.69
CA LEU A 12 10.23 40.03 -11.75
C LEU A 12 10.71 38.68 -11.20
N SER A 13 11.40 38.65 -10.06
CA SER A 13 11.84 37.39 -9.45
C SER A 13 10.70 36.61 -8.79
N ILE A 14 9.71 37.30 -8.19
CA ILE A 14 8.48 36.67 -7.68
C ILE A 14 7.63 36.10 -8.83
N VAL A 15 7.51 36.83 -9.94
CA VAL A 15 6.81 36.35 -11.14
C VAL A 15 7.54 35.16 -11.78
N PHE A 16 8.88 35.19 -11.85
CA PHE A 16 9.67 34.08 -12.38
C PHE A 16 9.60 32.82 -11.49
N LEU A 17 9.59 32.97 -10.16
CA LEU A 17 9.38 31.90 -9.19
C LEU A 17 7.94 31.34 -9.20
N LEU A 18 6.94 32.17 -9.48
CA LEU A 18 5.55 31.75 -9.64
C LEU A 18 5.31 31.02 -10.98
N ILE A 19 5.96 31.45 -12.06
CA ILE A 19 5.85 30.79 -13.38
C ILE A 19 6.55 29.42 -13.37
N PHE A 20 7.70 29.29 -12.71
CA PHE A 20 8.42 28.00 -12.63
C PHE A 20 7.77 26.98 -11.69
N SER A 21 7.02 27.42 -10.66
CA SER A 21 6.42 26.50 -9.69
C SER A 21 5.10 25.88 -10.16
N VAL A 22 4.31 26.59 -10.99
CA VAL A 22 3.00 26.09 -11.45
C VAL A 22 3.07 25.32 -12.78
N ALA A 23 3.94 25.74 -13.70
CA ALA A 23 4.03 25.11 -15.03
C ALA A 23 4.65 23.70 -14.99
N SER A 24 5.59 23.45 -14.07
CA SER A 24 6.38 22.22 -14.06
C SER A 24 5.63 20.98 -13.57
N ALA A 25 4.57 21.15 -12.78
CA ALA A 25 3.83 20.02 -12.18
C ALA A 25 2.70 19.49 -13.09
N PHE A 26 2.18 20.32 -14.00
CA PHE A 26 1.14 19.93 -14.97
C PHE A 26 1.69 19.50 -16.33
N ALA A 27 2.93 19.87 -16.66
CA ALA A 27 3.50 19.78 -18.01
C ALA A 27 3.77 18.38 -18.59
N GLY A 28 3.38 17.29 -17.92
CA GLY A 28 3.68 15.92 -18.38
C GLY A 28 2.47 15.02 -18.66
N ARG A 29 1.29 15.27 -18.07
CA ARG A 29 0.19 14.28 -18.14
C ARG A 29 -0.68 14.40 -19.40
N ASN A 30 -0.80 15.61 -19.94
CA ASN A 30 -1.60 15.92 -21.12
C ASN A 30 -0.79 15.94 -22.42
N VAL A 31 0.48 15.53 -22.37
CA VAL A 31 1.35 15.49 -23.55
C VAL A 31 1.28 14.09 -24.14
N CYS A 32 0.93 13.98 -25.42
CA CYS A 32 0.93 12.72 -26.13
C CYS A 32 2.36 12.18 -26.30
N ASP A 33 2.63 10.96 -25.83
CA ASP A 33 3.98 10.38 -25.91
C ASP A 33 4.48 10.18 -27.35
N LYS A 34 3.57 9.96 -28.31
CA LYS A 34 3.91 9.68 -29.71
C LYS A 34 4.20 10.93 -30.55
N CYS A 35 3.34 11.95 -30.47
CA CYS A 35 3.39 13.11 -31.35
C CYS A 35 3.60 14.45 -30.61
N LYS A 36 3.69 14.41 -29.28
CA LYS A 36 3.89 15.58 -28.41
C LYS A 36 2.77 16.63 -28.45
N TRP A 37 1.61 16.30 -29.03
CA TRP A 37 0.40 17.10 -28.91
C TRP A 37 0.04 17.33 -27.43
N ILE A 38 -0.40 18.54 -27.09
CA ILE A 38 -0.75 18.95 -25.74
C ILE A 38 -2.27 19.07 -25.66
N GLY A 39 -2.91 18.19 -24.88
CA GLY A 39 -4.35 18.16 -24.69
C GLY A 39 -4.84 18.94 -23.48
N THR A 40 -6.16 18.95 -23.28
CA THR A 40 -6.78 19.47 -22.06
C THR A 40 -6.82 18.40 -20.96
N PRO A 41 -7.02 18.75 -19.68
CA PRO A 41 -7.09 17.78 -18.59
C PRO A 41 -8.23 16.75 -18.70
N ASP A 42 -9.29 17.09 -19.43
CA ASP A 42 -10.45 16.25 -19.73
C ASP A 42 -10.31 15.46 -21.04
N ALA A 43 -9.25 15.70 -21.82
CA ALA A 43 -8.97 14.90 -23.01
C ALA A 43 -8.77 13.42 -22.64
N ARG A 44 -9.24 12.53 -23.51
CA ARG A 44 -9.07 11.06 -23.40
C ARG A 44 -8.16 10.50 -24.47
N ILE A 45 -8.21 11.11 -25.66
CA ILE A 45 -7.43 10.75 -26.84
C ILE A 45 -6.64 11.95 -27.34
N CYS A 46 -5.56 11.68 -28.06
CA CYS A 46 -4.80 12.70 -28.76
C CYS A 46 -5.51 13.11 -30.05
N GLU A 47 -5.81 14.40 -30.24
CA GLU A 47 -6.46 14.87 -31.48
C GLU A 47 -5.57 14.69 -32.73
N SER A 48 -4.24 14.76 -32.57
CA SER A 48 -3.30 14.66 -33.69
C SER A 48 -3.09 13.22 -34.18
N CYS A 49 -2.98 12.24 -33.29
CA CYS A 49 -2.65 10.86 -33.66
C CYS A 49 -3.63 9.78 -33.14
N GLN A 50 -4.75 10.21 -32.53
CA GLN A 50 -5.84 9.36 -32.04
C GLN A 50 -5.45 8.31 -31.00
N SER A 51 -4.24 8.40 -30.44
CA SER A 51 -3.78 7.49 -29.38
C SER A 51 -4.39 7.89 -28.03
N PRO A 52 -4.76 6.91 -27.18
CA PRO A 52 -5.28 7.22 -25.85
C PRO A 52 -4.21 7.86 -24.98
N LEU A 53 -4.59 8.86 -24.18
CA LEU A 53 -3.68 9.62 -23.33
C LEU A 53 -3.59 9.06 -21.90
N ASN A 54 -4.62 8.35 -21.44
CA ASN A 54 -4.67 7.77 -20.09
C ASN A 54 -5.39 6.41 -20.10
N LEU A 55 -4.78 5.43 -20.79
CA LEU A 55 -5.32 4.08 -20.93
C LEU A 55 -5.04 3.23 -19.69
N CYS A 56 -6.08 2.63 -19.10
CA CYS A 56 -5.91 1.65 -18.04
C CYS A 56 -5.47 0.32 -18.65
N LEU A 57 -4.27 -0.16 -18.33
CA LEU A 57 -3.75 -1.41 -18.90
C LEU A 57 -4.38 -2.68 -18.31
N ASP A 58 -5.17 -2.54 -17.24
CA ASP A 58 -5.89 -3.64 -16.61
C ASP A 58 -7.23 -3.92 -17.32
N CYS A 59 -8.05 -2.88 -17.53
CA CYS A 59 -9.40 -3.04 -18.07
C CYS A 59 -9.62 -2.38 -19.44
N MET A 60 -8.54 -1.85 -20.03
CA MET A 60 -8.50 -1.16 -21.33
C MET A 60 -9.43 0.06 -21.43
N HIS A 61 -9.84 0.63 -20.30
CA HIS A 61 -10.68 1.84 -20.29
C HIS A 61 -9.84 3.09 -20.52
N GLU A 62 -10.33 3.97 -21.40
CA GLU A 62 -9.75 5.28 -21.66
C GLU A 62 -10.27 6.30 -20.65
N ASN A 63 -9.38 6.77 -19.79
CA ASN A 63 -9.70 7.76 -18.77
C ASN A 63 -9.38 9.17 -19.26
N GLU A 64 -9.98 10.15 -18.60
CA GLU A 64 -9.55 11.54 -18.73
C GLU A 64 -8.12 11.68 -18.22
N VAL A 65 -7.30 12.54 -18.84
CA VAL A 65 -5.90 12.76 -18.45
C VAL A 65 -5.74 13.08 -16.95
N LYS A 66 -6.64 13.88 -16.39
CA LYS A 66 -6.62 14.27 -14.97
C LYS A 66 -6.96 13.15 -14.00
N ALA A 67 -7.46 12.01 -14.47
CA ALA A 67 -7.88 10.92 -13.59
C ALA A 67 -6.66 10.23 -12.94
N ASP A 68 -6.60 10.26 -11.61
CA ASP A 68 -5.59 9.54 -10.82
C ASP A 68 -5.93 8.04 -10.66
N TYR A 69 -7.21 7.68 -10.79
CA TYR A 69 -7.71 6.31 -10.74
C TYR A 69 -8.62 6.03 -11.94
N CYS A 70 -8.62 4.78 -12.41
CA CYS A 70 -9.48 4.34 -13.49
C CYS A 70 -10.95 4.37 -13.05
N VAL A 71 -11.80 5.09 -13.77
CA VAL A 71 -13.23 5.21 -13.41
C VAL A 71 -14.00 3.89 -13.53
N LYS A 72 -13.48 2.94 -14.31
CA LYS A 72 -14.10 1.62 -14.52
C LYS A 72 -13.71 0.59 -13.48
N CYS A 73 -12.42 0.48 -13.14
CA CYS A 73 -11.93 -0.57 -12.24
C CYS A 73 -11.25 -0.06 -10.97
N GLY A 74 -10.97 1.23 -10.84
CA GLY A 74 -10.29 1.83 -9.68
C GLY A 74 -8.78 1.61 -9.63
N MET A 75 -8.16 1.07 -10.68
CA MET A 75 -6.70 0.94 -10.73
C MET A 75 -6.01 2.31 -10.74
N PRO A 76 -4.89 2.49 -10.03
CA PRO A 76 -4.16 3.74 -10.03
C PRO A 76 -3.54 3.98 -11.42
N MET A 77 -3.74 5.19 -11.95
CA MET A 77 -3.36 5.52 -13.33
C MET A 77 -1.90 5.95 -13.47
N ALA A 78 -1.23 6.29 -12.37
CA ALA A 78 0.17 6.71 -12.39
C ALA A 78 1.08 5.60 -12.93
N GLU A 79 0.95 4.39 -12.40
CA GLU A 79 1.71 3.22 -12.82
C GLU A 79 1.31 2.77 -14.23
N MET A 80 0.02 2.83 -14.58
CA MET A 80 -0.46 2.49 -15.92
C MET A 80 0.13 3.42 -16.99
N ARG A 81 0.26 4.72 -16.69
CA ARG A 81 0.93 5.69 -17.59
C ARG A 81 2.40 5.36 -17.78
N VAL A 82 3.12 5.06 -16.70
CA VAL A 82 4.54 4.65 -16.79
C VAL A 82 4.68 3.39 -17.64
N LEU A 83 3.89 2.34 -17.34
CA LEU A 83 3.92 1.08 -18.09
C LEU A 83 3.43 1.21 -19.54
N GLY A 84 2.57 2.19 -19.83
CA GLY A 84 2.07 2.48 -21.18
C GLY A 84 3.08 3.21 -22.06
N SER A 85 4.04 3.91 -21.46
CA SER A 85 5.14 4.58 -22.17
C SER A 85 6.25 3.62 -22.63
N ILE A 86 6.22 2.37 -22.16
CA ILE A 86 7.19 1.32 -22.47
C ILE A 86 6.62 0.42 -23.56
N ASP A 87 7.47 0.04 -24.53
CA ASP A 87 7.11 -0.89 -25.59
C ASP A 87 6.44 -2.18 -25.02
N PRO A 88 5.29 -2.63 -25.54
CA PRO A 88 4.56 -3.76 -24.97
C PRO A 88 5.32 -5.07 -24.97
N ASP A 89 6.18 -5.31 -25.98
CA ASP A 89 6.97 -6.53 -26.06
C ASP A 89 8.12 -6.48 -25.06
N LEU A 90 8.79 -5.34 -24.94
CA LEU A 90 9.81 -5.12 -23.90
C LEU A 90 9.22 -5.23 -22.48
N ARG A 91 8.03 -4.67 -22.24
CA ARG A 91 7.34 -4.76 -20.95
C ARG A 91 7.07 -6.22 -20.57
N ARG A 92 6.67 -7.05 -21.54
CA ARG A 92 6.41 -8.48 -21.36
C ARG A 92 7.70 -9.26 -21.15
N GLU A 93 8.73 -8.98 -21.94
CA GLU A 93 10.05 -9.60 -21.81
C GLU A 93 10.66 -9.35 -20.42
N LEU A 94 10.60 -8.10 -19.94
CA LEU A 94 11.10 -7.69 -18.62
C LEU A 94 10.11 -7.96 -17.49
N ARG A 95 8.89 -8.42 -17.80
CA ARG A 95 7.83 -8.74 -16.82
C ARG A 95 7.53 -7.58 -15.86
N LEU A 96 7.53 -6.35 -16.37
CA LEU A 96 7.36 -5.16 -15.55
C LEU A 96 5.94 -5.12 -14.95
N GLY A 97 5.87 -4.95 -13.63
CA GLY A 97 4.60 -4.98 -12.90
C GLY A 97 4.07 -6.39 -12.60
N GLU A 98 4.74 -7.45 -13.03
CA GLU A 98 4.28 -8.83 -12.82
C GLU A 98 4.78 -9.48 -11.53
N SER A 99 5.67 -8.83 -10.78
CA SER A 99 6.09 -9.39 -9.49
C SER A 99 4.92 -9.41 -8.51
N VAL A 100 4.87 -10.44 -7.64
CA VAL A 100 3.86 -10.55 -6.59
C VAL A 100 3.75 -9.25 -5.78
N ARG A 101 4.90 -8.66 -5.44
CA ARG A 101 4.96 -7.40 -4.72
C ARG A 101 4.38 -6.22 -5.50
N ALA A 102 4.73 -6.08 -6.78
CA ALA A 102 4.23 -4.98 -7.61
C ALA A 102 2.71 -5.04 -7.78
N ARG A 103 2.16 -6.24 -8.00
CA ARG A 103 0.70 -6.44 -8.08
C ARG A 103 0.00 -6.09 -6.77
N ALA A 104 0.53 -6.57 -5.64
CA ALA A 104 -0.03 -6.27 -4.33
C ALA A 104 0.05 -4.77 -3.99
N GLU A 105 1.13 -4.07 -4.34
CA GLU A 105 1.27 -2.63 -4.12
C GLU A 105 0.24 -1.82 -4.94
N LEU A 106 -0.04 -2.21 -6.18
CA LEU A 106 -1.12 -1.63 -6.99
C LEU A 106 -2.50 -1.85 -6.36
N ASP A 107 -2.79 -3.09 -5.94
CA ASP A 107 -4.06 -3.42 -5.31
C ASP A 107 -4.23 -2.70 -3.97
N ILE A 108 -3.17 -2.52 -3.17
CA ILE A 108 -3.21 -1.74 -1.92
C ILE A 108 -3.67 -0.31 -2.20
N GLN A 109 -3.14 0.34 -3.25
CA GLN A 109 -3.56 1.69 -3.63
C GLN A 109 -5.00 1.73 -4.10
N ARG A 110 -5.39 0.78 -4.95
CA ARG A 110 -6.75 0.63 -5.44
C ARG A 110 -7.75 0.43 -4.30
N LEU A 111 -7.49 -0.50 -3.38
CA LEU A 111 -8.38 -0.79 -2.25
C LEU A 111 -8.57 0.43 -1.34
N LYS A 112 -7.49 1.17 -1.05
CA LYS A 112 -7.57 2.42 -0.28
C LYS A 112 -8.44 3.48 -0.95
N TYR A 113 -8.38 3.57 -2.27
CA TYR A 113 -9.24 4.46 -3.04
C TYR A 113 -10.71 3.99 -3.03
N LEU A 114 -10.94 2.70 -3.30
CA LEU A 114 -12.29 2.11 -3.30
C LEU A 114 -12.98 2.26 -1.95
N MET A 115 -12.26 2.15 -0.84
CA MET A 115 -12.80 2.40 0.51
C MET A 115 -13.29 3.84 0.73
N GLN A 116 -12.73 4.82 0.01
CA GLN A 116 -13.14 6.22 0.11
C GLN A 116 -14.40 6.50 -0.71
N ILE A 117 -14.52 5.88 -1.89
CA ILE A 117 -15.61 6.17 -2.83
C ILE A 117 -16.81 5.23 -2.68
N ASN A 118 -16.61 4.01 -2.18
CA ASN A 118 -17.63 2.96 -2.06
C ASN A 118 -17.64 2.41 -0.61
N PRO A 119 -18.08 3.22 0.38
CA PRO A 119 -18.01 2.86 1.79
C PRO A 119 -18.89 1.66 2.16
N GLU A 120 -19.91 1.31 1.36
CA GLU A 120 -20.74 0.14 1.61
C GLU A 120 -19.96 -1.18 1.55
N ASN A 121 -18.88 -1.24 0.78
CA ASN A 121 -18.01 -2.41 0.65
C ASN A 121 -16.73 -2.30 1.50
N ALA A 122 -16.65 -1.31 2.40
CA ALA A 122 -15.43 -1.03 3.16
C ALA A 122 -14.98 -2.21 4.03
N GLU A 123 -15.89 -3.07 4.51
CA GLU A 123 -15.52 -4.29 5.23
C GLU A 123 -14.72 -5.24 4.34
N GLU A 124 -15.22 -5.54 3.14
CA GLU A 124 -14.55 -6.43 2.19
C GLU A 124 -13.20 -5.86 1.77
N TYR A 125 -13.15 -4.57 1.43
CA TYR A 125 -11.89 -3.92 1.05
C TYR A 125 -10.89 -3.88 2.20
N SER A 126 -11.33 -3.72 3.45
CA SER A 126 -10.44 -3.77 4.62
C SER A 126 -9.83 -5.15 4.79
N PHE A 127 -10.62 -6.20 4.56
CA PHE A 127 -10.15 -7.59 4.59
C PHE A 127 -9.13 -7.85 3.48
N ASP A 128 -9.46 -7.49 2.24
CA ASP A 128 -8.57 -7.66 1.09
C ASP A 128 -7.27 -6.87 1.24
N LEU A 129 -7.34 -5.67 1.82
CA LEU A 129 -6.16 -4.83 2.05
C LEU A 129 -5.17 -5.52 2.98
N ALA A 130 -5.65 -6.13 4.06
CA ALA A 130 -4.81 -6.92 4.95
C ALA A 130 -4.27 -8.19 4.28
N MET A 131 -5.06 -8.83 3.41
CA MET A 131 -4.60 -9.97 2.60
C MET A 131 -3.47 -9.58 1.62
N ARG A 132 -3.52 -8.40 1.00
CA ARG A 132 -2.41 -7.91 0.16
C ARG A 132 -1.12 -7.70 0.97
N HIS A 133 -1.23 -7.20 2.20
CA HIS A 133 -0.07 -7.07 3.10
C HIS A 133 0.49 -8.43 3.55
N ARG A 134 -0.38 -9.42 3.77
CA ARG A 134 0.01 -10.81 4.05
C ARG A 134 0.79 -11.44 2.90
N GLU A 135 0.32 -11.23 1.66
CA GLU A 135 0.93 -11.74 0.42
C GLU A 135 2.38 -11.26 0.25
N ILE A 136 2.67 -10.00 0.61
CA ILE A 136 4.01 -9.41 0.54
C ILE A 136 4.81 -9.54 1.85
N HIS A 137 4.30 -10.31 2.82
CA HIS A 137 4.94 -10.57 4.12
C HIS A 137 5.27 -9.30 4.92
N PHE A 138 4.43 -8.26 4.81
CA PHE A 138 4.57 -7.04 5.60
C PHE A 138 3.83 -7.19 6.94
N TYR A 139 4.36 -8.06 7.81
CA TYR A 139 3.65 -8.54 9.00
C TYR A 139 3.19 -7.45 9.95
N SER A 140 3.99 -6.39 10.18
CA SER A 140 3.57 -5.31 11.07
C SER A 140 2.36 -4.52 10.55
N ARG A 141 2.30 -4.28 9.23
CA ARG A 141 1.12 -3.67 8.59
C ARG A 141 -0.06 -4.61 8.53
N GLU A 142 0.18 -5.89 8.22
CA GLU A 142 -0.85 -6.94 8.28
C GLU A 142 -1.51 -6.99 9.67
N SER A 143 -0.73 -7.07 10.75
CA SER A 143 -1.25 -7.12 12.12
C SER A 143 -2.07 -5.88 12.46
N GLN A 144 -1.58 -4.68 12.13
CA GLN A 144 -2.32 -3.43 12.36
C GLN A 144 -3.69 -3.44 11.67
N LEU A 145 -3.74 -3.91 10.43
CA LEU A 145 -4.98 -3.97 9.66
C LEU A 145 -5.96 -5.01 10.21
N TRP A 146 -5.48 -6.18 10.64
CA TRP A 146 -6.36 -7.16 11.27
C TRP A 146 -6.92 -6.69 12.61
N LEU A 147 -6.11 -6.04 13.44
CA LEU A 147 -6.59 -5.47 14.69
C LEU A 147 -7.63 -4.37 14.45
N ALA A 148 -7.37 -3.46 13.49
CA ALA A 148 -8.33 -2.44 13.10
C ALA A 148 -9.62 -3.03 12.51
N PHE A 149 -9.52 -4.13 11.76
CA PHE A 149 -10.69 -4.86 11.25
C PHE A 149 -11.55 -5.38 12.40
N LEU A 150 -10.95 -6.03 13.40
CA LEU A 150 -11.67 -6.58 14.55
C LEU A 150 -12.34 -5.48 15.39
N GLU A 151 -11.71 -4.31 15.50
CA GLU A 151 -12.28 -3.14 16.19
C GLU A 151 -13.47 -2.56 15.41
N ARG A 152 -13.33 -2.41 14.10
CA ARG A 152 -14.34 -1.75 13.24
C ARG A 152 -15.53 -2.66 12.90
N TYR A 153 -15.31 -3.96 12.79
CA TYR A 153 -16.30 -4.95 12.35
C TYR A 153 -16.46 -6.09 13.37
N PRO A 154 -16.79 -5.79 14.65
CA PRO A 154 -16.81 -6.79 15.73
C PRO A 154 -17.89 -7.87 15.56
N ASN A 155 -18.89 -7.62 14.71
CA ASN A 155 -20.00 -8.54 14.42
C ASN A 155 -19.87 -9.20 13.02
N SER A 156 -18.75 -9.03 12.33
CA SER A 156 -18.52 -9.67 11.03
C SER A 156 -18.46 -11.19 11.17
N GLU A 157 -19.01 -11.91 10.19
CA GLU A 157 -18.88 -13.36 10.08
C GLU A 157 -17.41 -13.81 9.96
N LYS A 158 -16.52 -12.90 9.51
CA LYS A 158 -15.09 -13.15 9.35
C LYS A 158 -14.29 -13.05 10.65
N VAL A 159 -14.88 -12.63 11.78
CA VAL A 159 -14.15 -12.37 13.04
C VAL A 159 -13.31 -13.56 13.50
N SER A 160 -13.85 -14.78 13.44
CA SER A 160 -13.12 -15.99 13.84
C SER A 160 -11.87 -16.22 12.98
N LEU A 161 -12.03 -16.07 11.66
CA LEU A 161 -10.92 -16.18 10.70
C LEU A 161 -9.90 -15.06 10.90
N VAL A 162 -10.35 -13.82 11.06
CA VAL A 162 -9.47 -12.66 11.24
C VAL A 162 -8.69 -12.75 12.54
N LYS A 163 -9.26 -13.26 13.65
CA LYS A 163 -8.49 -13.53 14.88
C LYS A 163 -7.33 -14.50 14.63
N SER A 164 -7.57 -15.52 13.81
CA SER A 164 -6.52 -16.49 13.44
C SER A 164 -5.43 -15.82 12.60
N TYR A 165 -5.79 -15.03 11.59
CA TYR A 165 -4.81 -14.29 10.78
C TYR A 165 -4.06 -13.22 11.57
N ALA A 166 -4.75 -12.49 12.46
CA ALA A 166 -4.16 -11.52 13.36
C ALA A 166 -3.11 -12.20 14.26
N SER A 167 -3.48 -13.31 14.90
CA SER A 167 -2.54 -14.11 15.70
C SER A 167 -1.31 -14.52 14.91
N ASP A 168 -1.49 -15.08 13.71
CA ASP A 168 -0.36 -15.52 12.88
C ASP A 168 0.56 -14.36 12.48
N SER A 169 -0.03 -13.22 12.08
CA SER A 169 0.74 -12.04 11.69
C SER A 169 1.54 -11.45 12.85
N LEU A 170 0.95 -11.41 14.06
CA LEU A 170 1.61 -10.95 15.28
C LEU A 170 2.76 -11.86 15.68
N LEU A 171 2.58 -13.19 15.58
CA LEU A 171 3.66 -14.16 15.74
C LEU A 171 4.81 -13.90 14.77
N LYS A 172 4.51 -13.73 13.47
CA LYS A 172 5.55 -13.50 12.45
C LYS A 172 6.27 -12.17 12.69
N TRP A 173 5.56 -11.13 13.12
CA TRP A 173 6.19 -9.88 13.52
C TRP A 173 7.05 -10.07 14.77
N ALA A 174 6.58 -10.79 15.78
CA ALA A 174 7.36 -11.09 16.98
C ALA A 174 8.64 -11.86 16.68
N TYR A 175 8.59 -12.81 15.74
CA TYR A 175 9.78 -13.50 15.24
C TYR A 175 10.84 -12.53 14.68
N LEU A 176 10.42 -11.52 13.91
CA LEU A 176 11.32 -10.48 13.41
C LEU A 176 11.88 -9.59 14.52
N MET A 177 11.08 -9.30 15.57
CA MET A 177 11.54 -8.53 16.73
C MET A 177 12.52 -9.33 17.59
N TYR A 178 12.29 -10.64 17.76
CA TYR A 178 13.22 -11.55 18.40
C TYR A 178 14.56 -11.58 17.68
N GLY A 179 14.56 -11.65 16.34
CA GLY A 179 15.79 -11.60 15.54
C GLY A 179 16.58 -10.28 15.65
N GLN A 180 15.91 -9.20 16.08
CA GLN A 180 16.52 -7.90 16.39
C GLN A 180 16.85 -7.74 17.89
N GLU A 181 16.76 -8.82 18.67
CA GLU A 181 16.96 -8.83 20.13
C GLU A 181 15.99 -7.90 20.91
N MET A 182 14.91 -7.47 20.26
CA MET A 182 13.84 -6.67 20.87
C MET A 182 12.87 -7.59 21.63
N PHE A 183 13.39 -8.31 22.63
CA PHE A 183 12.68 -9.40 23.31
C PHE A 183 11.42 -8.93 24.05
N THR A 184 11.42 -7.74 24.63
CA THR A 184 10.23 -7.17 25.30
C THR A 184 9.08 -6.96 24.32
N VAL A 185 9.35 -6.37 23.16
CA VAL A 185 8.38 -6.17 22.09
C VAL A 185 7.91 -7.52 21.52
N ALA A 186 8.82 -8.48 21.34
CA ALA A 186 8.44 -9.82 20.90
C ALA A 186 7.48 -10.50 21.89
N ILE A 187 7.72 -10.39 23.21
CA ILE A 187 6.81 -10.92 24.25
C ILE A 187 5.44 -10.27 24.17
N GLU A 188 5.36 -8.94 24.02
CA GLU A 188 4.09 -8.22 23.90
C GLU A 188 3.28 -8.72 22.69
N LEU A 189 3.91 -8.83 21.53
CA LEU A 189 3.29 -9.32 20.31
C LEU A 189 2.82 -10.78 20.43
N LEU A 190 3.61 -11.65 21.07
CA LEU A 190 3.27 -13.06 21.27
C LEU A 190 2.12 -13.25 22.26
N ASN A 191 2.09 -12.47 23.33
CA ASN A 191 0.97 -12.48 24.27
C ASN A 191 -0.32 -12.00 23.60
N GLU A 192 -0.25 -10.97 22.76
CA GLU A 192 -1.40 -10.50 21.99
C GLU A 192 -1.86 -11.54 20.96
N SER A 193 -0.94 -12.21 20.29
CA SER A 193 -1.24 -13.37 19.42
C SER A 193 -2.03 -14.45 20.18
N LEU A 194 -1.56 -14.82 21.38
CA LEU A 194 -2.20 -15.85 22.21
C LEU A 194 -3.54 -15.39 22.80
N ARG A 195 -3.75 -14.09 22.99
CA ARG A 195 -5.06 -13.54 23.39
C ARG A 195 -6.10 -13.71 22.28
N LEU A 196 -5.70 -13.53 21.02
CA LEU A 196 -6.57 -13.67 19.84
C LEU A 196 -6.81 -15.14 19.48
N ASN A 197 -5.77 -15.96 19.56
CA ASN A 197 -5.85 -17.40 19.34
C ASN A 197 -5.08 -18.16 20.43
N PRO A 198 -5.76 -18.55 21.53
CA PRO A 198 -5.16 -19.36 22.57
C PRO A 198 -4.70 -20.75 22.08
N GLY A 199 -5.08 -21.20 20.88
CA GLY A 199 -4.61 -22.46 20.30
C GLY A 199 -3.26 -22.36 19.60
N ASN A 200 -2.67 -21.17 19.44
CA ASN A 200 -1.46 -20.98 18.65
C ASN A 200 -0.21 -21.51 19.40
N SER A 201 0.11 -22.78 19.21
CA SER A 201 1.26 -23.45 19.83
C SER A 201 2.60 -22.87 19.38
N GLU A 202 2.69 -22.37 18.15
CA GLU A 202 3.89 -21.71 17.63
C GLU A 202 4.17 -20.39 18.36
N ALA A 203 3.13 -19.61 18.70
CA ALA A 203 3.27 -18.41 19.52
C ALA A 203 3.76 -18.72 20.94
N ARG A 204 3.27 -19.82 21.54
CA ARG A 204 3.82 -20.28 22.83
C ARG A 204 5.28 -20.71 22.73
N LEU A 205 5.65 -21.39 21.65
CA LEU A 205 7.02 -21.81 21.41
C LEU A 205 7.96 -20.59 21.30
N TRP A 206 7.59 -19.61 20.48
CA TRP A 206 8.36 -18.36 20.37
C TRP A 206 8.39 -17.57 21.66
N LEU A 207 7.33 -17.61 22.47
CA LEU A 207 7.32 -16.97 23.79
C LEU A 207 8.32 -17.63 24.73
N GLY A 208 8.39 -18.96 24.73
CA GLY A 208 9.40 -19.71 25.47
C GLY A 208 10.83 -19.42 25.01
N ASN A 209 11.06 -19.34 23.70
CA ASN A 209 12.36 -18.96 23.14
C ASN A 209 12.77 -17.55 23.56
N THR A 210 11.83 -16.62 23.54
CA THR A 210 12.06 -15.22 23.92
C THR A 210 12.40 -15.09 25.40
N TYR A 211 11.66 -15.77 26.29
CA TYR A 211 12.00 -15.80 27.72
C TYR A 211 13.34 -16.47 28.01
N LYS A 212 13.67 -17.55 27.26
CA LYS A 212 14.98 -18.21 27.37
C LYS A 212 16.11 -17.25 27.00
N ALA A 213 15.96 -16.47 25.93
CA ALA A 213 16.95 -15.47 25.52
C ALA A 213 17.18 -14.38 26.58
N LEU A 214 16.13 -14.01 27.33
CA LEU A 214 16.23 -13.11 28.49
C LEU A 214 16.77 -13.77 29.78
N GLY A 215 17.15 -15.05 29.75
CA GLY A 215 17.59 -15.79 30.93
C GLY A 215 16.46 -16.16 31.91
N GLN A 216 15.20 -15.96 31.53
CA GLN A 216 14.03 -16.22 32.36
C GLN A 216 13.57 -17.69 32.24
N ALA A 217 14.40 -18.61 32.76
CA ALA A 217 14.19 -20.05 32.59
C ALA A 217 12.84 -20.57 33.10
N GLY A 218 12.30 -19.98 34.19
CA GLY A 218 11.02 -20.37 34.75
C GLY A 218 9.84 -20.12 33.81
N GLU A 219 9.77 -18.93 33.22
CA GLU A 219 8.73 -18.56 32.25
C GLU A 219 8.90 -19.29 30.92
N ALA A 220 10.15 -19.49 30.48
CA ALA A 220 10.44 -20.29 29.31
C ALA A 220 9.90 -21.73 29.45
N ALA A 221 10.18 -22.38 30.59
CA ALA A 221 9.70 -23.74 30.85
C ALA A 221 8.16 -23.82 30.93
N LYS A 222 7.48 -22.80 31.48
CA LYS A 222 6.01 -22.72 31.47
C LYS A 222 5.47 -22.63 30.04
N ALA A 223 6.02 -21.72 29.24
CA ALA A 223 5.59 -21.50 27.86
C ALA A 223 5.79 -22.76 27.00
N PHE A 224 6.94 -23.43 27.10
CA PHE A 224 7.20 -24.68 26.38
C PHE A 224 6.25 -25.81 26.78
N ARG A 225 5.95 -25.96 28.08
CA ARG A 225 4.95 -26.93 28.53
C ARG A 225 3.59 -26.66 27.91
N GLN A 226 3.15 -25.39 27.93
CA GLN A 226 1.87 -25.00 27.34
C GLN A 226 1.84 -25.15 25.81
N ALA A 227 2.98 -24.99 25.11
CA ALA A 227 3.07 -25.20 23.67
C ALA A 227 2.79 -26.66 23.26
N SER A 228 3.13 -27.63 24.13
CA SER A 228 2.94 -29.07 23.89
C SER A 228 1.56 -29.61 24.27
N LEU A 229 0.73 -28.81 24.93
CA LEU A 229 -0.65 -29.19 25.29
C LEU A 229 -1.55 -28.94 24.08
N ARG A 230 -2.15 -30.01 23.55
CA ARG A 230 -3.14 -29.97 22.47
C ARG A 230 -4.53 -29.62 23.01
#